data_AF-A0A0B5HK95-F1
#
_entry.id   AF-A0A0B5HK95-F1
#
_cell.length_a   1.000
_cell.length_b   1.000
_cell.length_c   1.000
_cell.angle_alpha   90.00
_cell.angle_beta   90.00
_cell.angle_gamma   90.00
#
_symmetry.space_group_name_H-M   'P 1'
#
loop_
_entity.id
_entity.type
_entity.pdbx_description
1 polymer ?
#
loop_
_entity_poly.entity_id
_entity_poly.type
_entity_poly.pdbx_seq_one_letter_code
_entity_poly.pdbx_strand_id
1 'polypeptide(L)'
;MKKSQTQAGSVAVLVILIALFMALYLLFLPAKERSSLLGQNLTTETNATGTTTLSEDVLLSQTPGLLKNFDKDTEKHEVDAVNLFLRDEPETSDLAASITITKSLFKEGLQELKFNVDDLENLQRVTLFFLVSEGRGNLIITLNGIQIFNEKVNGLQNVVLPKDLLQETNKLTFKASSPGINIFGKNIYALTSLKIRQSFQLTNTKESRTFVLSSGEIEENAKLSFFLFCNKAATSRLRVFLNEEEIANELLACQSSIRSIDLDKELLNEGRNALIFEIDKGDYLLNDILVETKLQEGGAKTYKFSISGKQFDKILDDREVMLKMSFSSTDDIKKATINVNGNEFTMETDENDFERPITSLVDEGNNFIKITPESEFDLEFLEIIIEE
;
A
#
# COMPACT_ATOMS: atom_id res chain seq x y z
N MET A 1 -69.88 -23.25 -57.87
CA MET A 1 -68.71 -22.41 -58.21
C MET A 1 -68.47 -21.46 -57.05
N LYS A 2 -67.48 -21.72 -56.19
CA LYS A 2 -67.16 -20.87 -55.03
C LYS A 2 -65.67 -20.53 -55.12
N LYS A 3 -65.37 -19.25 -55.36
CA LYS A 3 -64.02 -18.71 -55.52
C LYS A 3 -63.33 -18.66 -54.15
N SER A 4 -62.06 -19.07 -54.17
CA SER A 4 -61.04 -18.91 -53.15
C SER A 4 -60.90 -17.45 -52.68
N GLN A 5 -60.83 -17.24 -51.36
CA GLN A 5 -60.32 -16.01 -50.75
C GLN A 5 -59.26 -16.42 -49.71
N THR A 6 -58.01 -16.20 -50.10
CA THR A 6 -56.79 -16.64 -49.42
C THR A 6 -56.42 -15.69 -48.28
N GLN A 7 -56.14 -16.28 -47.11
CA GLN A 7 -55.07 -15.94 -46.16
C GLN A 7 -54.39 -14.56 -46.32
N ALA A 8 -54.91 -13.54 -45.64
CA ALA A 8 -54.23 -12.24 -45.46
C ALA A 8 -53.89 -11.93 -43.98
N GLY A 9 -54.41 -12.71 -43.02
CA GLY A 9 -54.25 -12.44 -41.58
C GLY A 9 -52.95 -12.94 -40.95
N SER A 10 -52.35 -14.03 -41.45
CA SER A 10 -51.16 -14.64 -40.83
C SER A 10 -49.86 -13.94 -41.21
N VAL A 11 -49.81 -13.25 -42.36
CA VAL A 11 -48.61 -12.56 -42.84
C VAL A 11 -48.44 -11.21 -42.13
N ALA A 12 -49.53 -10.49 -41.85
CA ALA A 12 -49.48 -9.19 -41.17
C ALA A 12 -48.91 -9.29 -39.74
N VAL A 13 -49.28 -10.32 -39.00
CA VAL A 13 -48.78 -10.55 -37.63
C VAL A 13 -47.29 -10.89 -37.63
N LEU A 14 -46.81 -11.66 -38.61
CA LEU A 14 -45.39 -11.99 -38.76
C LEU A 14 -44.55 -10.75 -39.05
N VAL A 15 -45.03 -9.87 -39.93
CA VAL A 15 -44.31 -8.63 -40.30
C VAL A 15 -44.18 -7.68 -39.11
N ILE A 16 -45.22 -7.54 -38.28
CA ILE A 16 -45.18 -6.71 -37.07
C ILE A 16 -44.20 -7.28 -36.04
N LEU A 17 -44.19 -8.61 -35.85
CA LEU A 17 -43.25 -9.27 -34.95
C LEU A 17 -41.80 -9.09 -35.40
N ILE A 18 -41.53 -9.25 -36.70
CA ILE A 18 -40.19 -9.02 -37.27
C ILE A 18 -39.76 -7.56 -37.07
N ALA A 19 -40.64 -6.59 -37.32
CA ALA A 19 -40.35 -5.17 -37.11
C ALA A 19 -40.05 -4.85 -35.64
N LEU A 20 -40.80 -5.45 -34.70
CA LEU A 20 -40.55 -5.30 -33.26
C LEU A 20 -39.20 -5.89 -32.85
N PHE A 21 -38.86 -7.08 -33.35
CA PHE A 21 -37.56 -7.70 -33.07
C PHE A 21 -36.39 -6.95 -33.71
N MET A 22 -36.55 -6.37 -34.91
CA MET A 22 -35.54 -5.50 -35.49
C MET A 22 -35.34 -4.22 -34.68
N ALA A 23 -36.42 -3.61 -34.17
CA ALA A 23 -36.35 -2.42 -33.33
C ALA A 23 -35.64 -2.71 -31.98
N LEU A 24 -35.96 -3.84 -31.35
CA LEU A 24 -35.27 -4.30 -30.13
C LEU A 24 -33.79 -4.61 -30.41
N TYR A 25 -33.50 -5.29 -31.52
CA TYR A 25 -32.13 -5.59 -31.93
C TYR A 25 -31.29 -4.32 -32.13
N LEU A 26 -31.86 -3.29 -32.77
CA LEU A 26 -31.20 -1.97 -32.93
C LEU A 26 -30.99 -1.22 -31.61
N LEU A 27 -31.80 -1.48 -30.59
CA LEU A 27 -31.73 -0.79 -29.30
C LEU A 27 -30.67 -1.44 -28.38
N PHE A 28 -30.47 -2.75 -28.50
CA PHE A 28 -29.45 -3.51 -27.78
C PHE A 28 -28.09 -3.58 -28.49
N LEU A 29 -27.99 -3.01 -29.68
CA LEU A 29 -26.75 -2.97 -30.44
C LEU A 29 -25.82 -1.87 -29.89
N PRO A 30 -24.53 -2.16 -29.61
CA PRO A 30 -23.55 -1.14 -29.24
C PRO A 30 -23.49 -0.03 -30.30
N ALA A 31 -23.31 1.23 -29.86
CA ALA A 31 -23.38 2.41 -30.74
C ALA A 31 -22.50 2.30 -32.00
N LYS A 32 -21.33 1.66 -31.87
CA LYS A 32 -20.35 1.42 -32.94
C LYS A 32 -20.84 0.47 -34.05
N GLU A 33 -21.66 -0.53 -33.72
CA GLU A 33 -22.18 -1.46 -34.72
C GLU A 33 -23.50 -0.95 -35.35
N ARG A 34 -24.26 -0.13 -34.61
CA ARG A 34 -25.52 0.47 -35.07
C ARG A 34 -25.29 1.47 -36.22
N SER A 35 -24.21 2.24 -36.18
CA SER A 35 -23.84 3.18 -37.24
C SER A 35 -23.46 2.49 -38.55
N SER A 36 -22.89 1.28 -38.48
CA SER A 36 -22.54 0.48 -39.67
C SER A 36 -23.76 -0.08 -40.41
N LEU A 37 -24.85 -0.40 -39.69
CA LEU A 37 -26.09 -0.97 -40.23
C LEU A 37 -27.04 0.08 -40.82
N LEU A 38 -26.95 1.34 -40.36
CA LEU A 38 -27.80 2.45 -40.81
C LEU A 38 -27.25 3.17 -42.05
N GLY A 39 -26.16 2.66 -42.64
CA GLY A 39 -25.72 2.94 -44.01
C GLY A 39 -26.14 4.28 -44.58
N GLN A 40 -25.55 5.38 -44.09
CA GLN A 40 -25.53 6.61 -44.87
C GLN A 40 -24.59 6.42 -46.06
N ASN A 41 -25.09 5.73 -47.09
CA ASN A 41 -24.57 5.88 -48.44
C ASN A 41 -25.24 7.11 -49.05
N LEU A 42 -24.62 8.28 -48.85
CA LEU A 42 -24.67 9.28 -49.91
C LEU A 42 -23.86 8.71 -51.08
N THR A 43 -24.56 8.51 -52.17
CA THR A 43 -24.10 7.93 -53.43
C THR A 43 -22.81 8.58 -53.93
N THR A 44 -21.77 7.77 -54.16
CA THR A 44 -21.02 7.83 -55.43
C THR A 44 -20.43 6.45 -55.70
N GLU A 45 -20.88 5.81 -56.78
CA GLU A 45 -20.23 4.63 -57.34
C GLU A 45 -18.78 4.98 -57.70
N THR A 46 -17.79 4.17 -57.31
CA THR A 46 -16.67 3.76 -58.17
C THR A 46 -16.01 2.51 -57.58
N ASN A 47 -15.74 1.55 -58.45
CA ASN A 47 -15.08 0.27 -58.16
C ASN A 47 -13.76 0.43 -57.39
N ALA A 48 -13.69 -0.21 -56.23
CA ALA A 48 -12.50 -0.28 -55.40
C ALA A 48 -11.48 -1.28 -55.96
N THR A 49 -10.44 -0.75 -56.60
CA THR A 49 -9.07 -1.25 -56.47
C THR A 49 -8.19 -0.02 -56.30
N GLY A 50 -7.87 0.34 -55.07
CA GLY A 50 -7.11 1.55 -54.77
C GLY A 50 -6.59 1.53 -53.35
N THR A 51 -5.26 1.44 -53.24
CA THR A 51 -4.44 1.83 -52.10
C THR A 51 -4.97 3.15 -51.52
N THR A 52 -5.19 3.20 -50.20
CA THR A 52 -5.61 4.41 -49.48
C THR A 52 -4.49 5.44 -49.52
N THR A 53 -4.42 6.22 -50.59
CA THR A 53 -3.66 7.48 -50.61
C THR A 53 -4.45 8.48 -49.78
N LEU A 54 -3.93 8.81 -48.59
CA LEU A 54 -4.28 10.05 -47.90
C LEU A 54 -4.26 11.19 -48.93
N SER A 55 -5.26 12.08 -48.89
CA SER A 55 -5.25 13.29 -49.70
C SER A 55 -3.89 13.98 -49.56
N GLU A 56 -3.35 14.57 -50.63
CA GLU A 56 -2.02 15.22 -50.61
C GLU A 56 -1.93 16.34 -49.56
N ASP A 57 -3.06 16.78 -49.03
CA ASP A 57 -3.17 17.85 -48.04
C ASP A 57 -3.39 17.34 -46.60
N VAL A 58 -3.50 16.02 -46.35
CA VAL A 58 -3.60 15.45 -44.98
C VAL A 58 -2.23 14.95 -44.52
N LEU A 59 -1.70 15.56 -43.45
CA LEU A 59 -0.39 15.27 -42.87
C LEU A 59 -0.45 14.24 -41.74
N LEU A 60 -1.51 14.29 -40.92
CA LEU A 60 -1.75 13.36 -39.81
C LEU A 60 -3.26 13.12 -39.68
N SER A 61 -3.66 11.88 -39.39
CA SER A 61 -5.03 11.53 -38.98
C SER A 61 -4.95 10.36 -38.00
N GLN A 62 -5.48 10.52 -36.79
CA GLN A 62 -5.41 9.58 -35.67
C GLN A 62 -6.73 9.59 -34.87
N THR A 63 -6.98 8.51 -34.13
CA THR A 63 -8.10 8.41 -33.17
C THR A 63 -7.56 8.13 -31.76
N PRO A 64 -7.13 9.16 -31.02
CA PRO A 64 -6.41 9.01 -29.75
C PRO A 64 -7.21 8.35 -28.62
N GLY A 65 -8.52 8.55 -28.55
CA GLY A 65 -9.38 8.08 -27.45
C GLY A 65 -9.20 8.87 -26.15
N LEU A 66 -9.52 8.24 -25.02
CA LEU A 66 -9.49 8.85 -23.69
C LEU A 66 -8.08 9.34 -23.30
N LEU A 67 -7.99 10.63 -22.97
CA LEU A 67 -6.83 11.29 -22.39
C LEU A 67 -7.15 11.75 -20.96
N LYS A 68 -6.24 11.48 -20.03
CA LYS A 68 -6.33 11.73 -18.59
C LYS A 68 -5.08 12.44 -18.10
N ASN A 69 -5.23 13.34 -17.14
CA ASN A 69 -4.14 14.15 -16.59
C ASN A 69 -3.14 13.30 -15.78
N PHE A 70 -2.25 12.61 -16.49
CA PHE A 70 -1.15 11.84 -15.94
C PHE A 70 0.14 12.17 -16.69
N ASP A 71 1.08 12.82 -16.00
CA ASP A 71 2.39 13.16 -16.56
C ASP A 71 3.32 11.95 -16.73
N LYS A 72 2.98 10.80 -16.12
CA LYS A 72 3.79 9.58 -16.04
C LYS A 72 2.90 8.33 -16.12
N ASP A 73 3.48 7.22 -16.56
CA ASP A 73 2.80 5.92 -16.67
C ASP A 73 2.60 5.22 -15.31
N THR A 74 3.11 5.81 -14.22
CA THR A 74 3.05 5.27 -12.87
C THR A 74 2.79 6.36 -11.84
N GLU A 75 1.95 6.06 -10.86
CA GLU A 75 1.70 6.90 -9.69
C GLU A 75 2.28 6.25 -8.42
N LYS A 76 2.68 7.08 -7.46
CA LYS A 76 3.43 6.66 -6.27
C LYS A 76 2.77 7.19 -5.00
N HIS A 77 2.33 6.26 -4.16
CA HIS A 77 1.71 6.56 -2.87
C HIS A 77 2.67 6.23 -1.74
N GLU A 78 3.21 7.26 -1.11
CA GLU A 78 4.00 7.11 0.12
C GLU A 78 3.08 6.82 1.30
N VAL A 79 3.45 5.83 2.09
CA VAL A 79 2.70 5.38 3.26
C VAL A 79 3.59 5.47 4.50
N ASP A 80 3.02 5.94 5.60
CA ASP A 80 3.75 6.12 6.86
C ASP A 80 4.39 4.82 7.36
N ALA A 81 5.58 4.94 7.93
CA ALA A 81 6.31 3.85 8.55
C ALA A 81 5.51 3.11 9.64
N VAL A 82 5.83 1.84 9.83
CA VAL A 82 5.15 0.91 10.75
C VAL A 82 6.17 0.25 11.68
N ASN A 83 5.91 0.23 12.99
CA ASN A 83 6.84 -0.29 13.99
C ASN A 83 6.25 -1.48 14.74
N LEU A 84 6.59 -2.69 14.30
CA LEU A 84 6.02 -3.93 14.83
C LEU A 84 6.97 -4.59 15.82
N PHE A 85 6.50 -4.86 17.03
CA PHE A 85 7.32 -5.52 18.04
C PHE A 85 6.55 -6.45 18.97
N LEU A 86 7.23 -7.50 19.39
CA LEU A 86 6.93 -8.34 20.54
C LEU A 86 8.25 -8.64 21.23
N ARG A 87 8.56 -7.88 22.28
CA ARG A 87 9.87 -7.94 22.94
C ARG A 87 9.76 -7.80 24.45
N ASP A 88 10.73 -8.40 25.13
CA ASP A 88 10.92 -8.23 26.56
C ASP A 88 11.75 -6.96 26.84
N GLU A 89 11.22 -6.06 27.68
CA GLU A 89 11.90 -4.87 28.18
C GLU A 89 12.24 -5.04 29.66
N PRO A 90 13.54 -5.11 30.01
CA PRO A 90 13.97 -5.28 31.39
C PRO A 90 14.12 -3.95 32.11
N GLU A 91 13.48 -3.83 33.26
CA GLU A 91 13.67 -2.76 34.22
C GLU A 91 14.42 -3.28 35.44
N THR A 92 15.31 -2.46 36.02
CA THR A 92 16.08 -2.84 37.20
C THR A 92 15.95 -1.79 38.29
N SER A 93 15.66 -2.22 39.51
CA SER A 93 15.56 -1.39 40.70
C SER A 93 16.47 -1.89 41.81
N ASP A 94 17.04 -0.96 42.58
CA ASP A 94 17.81 -1.27 43.77
C ASP A 94 16.86 -1.47 44.97
N LEU A 95 16.92 -2.62 45.63
CA LEU A 95 16.15 -2.89 46.85
C LEU A 95 16.87 -2.39 48.11
N ALA A 96 18.17 -2.67 48.20
CA ALA A 96 19.00 -2.29 49.32
C ALA A 96 20.49 -2.40 48.97
N ALA A 97 21.29 -1.46 49.45
CA ALA A 97 22.74 -1.51 49.29
C ALA A 97 23.37 -2.68 50.06
N SER A 98 22.92 -2.92 51.29
CA SER A 98 23.38 -4.04 52.13
C SER A 98 22.37 -4.38 53.22
N ILE A 99 22.24 -5.67 53.53
CA ILE A 99 21.48 -6.16 54.68
C ILE A 99 22.26 -7.24 55.44
N THR A 100 22.03 -7.33 56.74
CA THR A 100 22.59 -8.40 57.59
C THR A 100 21.47 -9.16 58.26
N ILE A 101 21.51 -10.48 58.11
CA ILE A 101 20.50 -11.41 58.62
C ILE A 101 21.17 -12.31 59.64
N THR A 102 20.53 -12.53 60.79
CA THR A 102 21.10 -13.36 61.85
C THR A 102 20.07 -14.27 62.49
N LYS A 103 20.48 -15.49 62.84
CA LYS A 103 19.68 -16.41 63.65
C LYS A 103 20.56 -17.08 64.69
N SER A 104 20.18 -16.92 65.95
CA SER A 104 20.67 -17.71 67.09
C SER A 104 19.47 -18.34 67.80
N LEU A 105 19.72 -19.12 68.85
CA LEU A 105 18.67 -19.77 69.63
C LEU A 105 17.70 -18.79 70.30
N PHE A 106 18.17 -17.60 70.69
CA PHE A 106 17.36 -16.61 71.42
C PHE A 106 17.03 -15.34 70.63
N LYS A 107 17.66 -15.13 69.46
CA LYS A 107 17.49 -13.90 68.68
C LYS A 107 17.35 -14.20 67.18
N GLU A 108 16.41 -13.52 66.55
CA GLU A 108 16.21 -13.51 65.10
C GLU A 108 16.29 -12.07 64.60
N GLY A 109 17.19 -11.83 63.65
CA GLY A 109 17.30 -10.59 62.90
C GLY A 109 16.98 -10.88 61.44
N LEU A 110 15.69 -10.98 61.13
CA LEU A 110 15.20 -11.06 59.75
C LEU A 110 15.16 -9.67 59.11
N GLN A 111 15.16 -9.63 57.78
CA GLN A 111 15.04 -8.39 57.02
C GLN A 111 13.89 -8.50 56.03
N GLU A 112 13.08 -7.45 55.93
CA GLU A 112 11.96 -7.37 55.00
C GLU A 112 12.19 -6.22 54.02
N LEU A 113 12.11 -6.53 52.73
CA LEU A 113 12.21 -5.55 51.64
C LEU A 113 10.94 -5.65 50.80
N LYS A 114 10.52 -4.52 50.23
CA LYS A 114 9.33 -4.45 49.37
C LYS A 114 9.71 -3.97 47.99
N PHE A 115 8.97 -4.43 46.99
CA PHE A 115 9.05 -3.92 45.62
C PHE A 115 7.67 -3.95 44.97
N ASN A 116 7.47 -3.07 44.01
CA ASN A 116 6.21 -2.96 43.28
C ASN A 116 6.36 -3.55 41.88
N VAL A 117 5.25 -4.02 41.33
CA VAL A 117 5.11 -4.44 39.93
C VAL A 117 4.03 -3.56 39.32
N ASP A 118 4.42 -2.67 38.42
CA ASP A 118 3.51 -1.67 37.86
C ASP A 118 2.55 -2.27 36.82
N ASP A 119 2.97 -3.31 36.11
CA ASP A 119 2.15 -4.03 35.11
C ASP A 119 2.26 -5.55 35.30
N LEU A 120 1.41 -6.11 36.18
CA LEU A 120 1.42 -7.55 36.49
C LEU A 120 0.95 -8.41 35.31
N GLU A 121 0.09 -7.87 34.44
CA GLU A 121 -0.48 -8.57 33.29
C GLU A 121 0.61 -8.90 32.26
N ASN A 122 1.42 -7.89 31.90
CA ASN A 122 2.49 -8.03 30.92
C ASN A 122 3.82 -8.51 31.51
N LEU A 123 3.90 -8.72 32.83
CA LEU A 123 5.12 -9.18 33.49
C LEU A 123 5.49 -10.61 33.08
N GLN A 124 6.65 -10.79 32.47
CA GLN A 124 7.17 -12.10 32.06
C GLN A 124 8.01 -12.77 33.15
N ARG A 125 8.88 -12.00 33.80
CA ARG A 125 9.86 -12.55 34.76
C ARG A 125 10.29 -11.52 35.78
N VAL A 126 10.49 -11.96 37.01
CA VAL A 126 11.18 -11.19 38.05
C VAL A 126 12.37 -11.98 38.56
N THR A 127 13.53 -11.34 38.66
CA THR A 127 14.76 -11.94 39.18
C THR A 127 15.36 -11.06 40.26
N LEU A 128 15.58 -11.64 41.42
CA LEU A 128 16.31 -11.05 42.53
C LEU A 128 17.80 -11.35 42.38
N PHE A 129 18.62 -10.31 42.39
CA PHE A 129 20.08 -10.41 42.39
C PHE A 129 20.64 -9.89 43.71
N PHE A 130 21.64 -10.58 44.25
CA PHE A 130 22.38 -10.12 45.43
C PHE A 130 23.75 -10.79 45.51
N LEU A 131 24.68 -10.15 46.21
CA LEU A 131 26.02 -10.67 46.50
C LEU A 131 26.11 -11.07 47.97
N VAL A 132 26.48 -12.31 48.24
CA VAL A 132 26.73 -12.84 49.58
C VAL A 132 28.21 -12.66 49.93
N SER A 133 28.51 -11.77 50.87
CA SER A 133 29.88 -11.53 51.37
C SER A 133 30.24 -12.42 52.55
N GLU A 134 29.25 -12.79 53.38
CA GLU A 134 29.40 -13.76 54.47
C GLU A 134 28.15 -14.65 54.50
N GLY A 135 28.33 -15.97 54.64
CA GLY A 135 27.23 -16.94 54.68
C GLY A 135 27.52 -18.13 55.61
N ARG A 136 26.68 -18.31 56.63
CA ARG A 136 26.70 -19.45 57.54
C ARG A 136 25.29 -19.96 57.82
N GLY A 137 25.07 -21.26 57.63
CA GLY A 137 23.74 -21.88 57.59
C GLY A 137 23.12 -21.76 56.20
N ASN A 138 21.80 -21.94 56.10
CA ASN A 138 21.07 -21.69 54.85
C ASN A 138 20.47 -20.28 54.88
N LEU A 139 20.48 -19.62 53.73
CA LEU A 139 19.69 -18.44 53.47
C LEU A 139 18.30 -18.89 53.04
N ILE A 140 17.29 -18.37 53.72
CA ILE A 140 15.87 -18.63 53.44
C ILE A 140 15.27 -17.33 52.95
N ILE A 141 14.65 -17.36 51.77
CA ILE A 141 13.93 -16.23 51.20
C ILE A 141 12.48 -16.63 51.01
N THR A 142 11.58 -15.78 51.50
CA THR A 142 10.13 -15.93 51.27
C THR A 142 9.61 -14.77 50.45
N LEU A 143 8.77 -15.06 49.47
CA LEU A 143 7.99 -14.09 48.71
C LEU A 143 6.55 -14.15 49.21
N ASN A 144 6.03 -13.01 49.68
CA ASN A 144 4.67 -12.88 50.19
C ASN A 144 4.32 -13.95 51.26
N GLY A 145 5.32 -14.32 52.07
CA GLY A 145 5.20 -15.32 53.14
C GLY A 145 5.46 -16.77 52.72
N ILE A 146 5.56 -17.06 51.42
CA ILE A 146 5.82 -18.41 50.90
C ILE A 146 7.32 -18.58 50.62
N GLN A 147 7.92 -19.67 51.09
CA GLN A 147 9.34 -19.95 50.88
C GLN A 147 9.62 -20.26 49.42
N ILE A 148 10.53 -19.49 48.81
CA ILE A 148 10.96 -19.65 47.41
C ILE A 148 12.44 -20.06 47.29
N PHE A 149 13.20 -19.94 48.39
CA PHE A 149 14.62 -20.23 48.42
C PHE A 149 15.03 -20.73 49.81
N ASN A 150 15.85 -21.78 49.89
CA ASN A 150 16.41 -22.29 51.14
C ASN A 150 17.68 -23.09 50.87
N GLU A 151 18.81 -22.40 50.73
CA GLU A 151 20.08 -23.01 50.35
C GLU A 151 21.25 -22.34 51.06
N LYS A 152 22.37 -23.07 51.17
CA LYS A 152 23.63 -22.50 51.61
C LYS A 152 24.36 -21.89 50.41
N VAL A 153 24.57 -20.58 50.43
CA VAL A 153 25.07 -19.83 49.28
C VAL A 153 26.24 -18.91 49.63
N ASN A 154 27.04 -18.59 48.63
CA ASN A 154 28.14 -17.61 48.69
C ASN A 154 28.27 -16.88 47.34
N GLY A 155 28.95 -15.73 47.31
CA GLY A 155 29.14 -14.99 46.05
C GLY A 155 27.84 -14.48 45.44
N LEU A 156 27.84 -14.27 44.12
CA LEU A 156 26.71 -13.70 43.39
C LEU A 156 25.58 -14.73 43.26
N GLN A 157 24.36 -14.30 43.56
CA GLN A 157 23.16 -15.12 43.52
C GLN A 157 22.09 -14.47 42.61
N ASN A 158 21.35 -15.30 41.89
CA ASN A 158 20.20 -14.91 41.08
C ASN A 158 19.00 -15.84 41.36
N VAL A 159 17.96 -15.30 41.98
CA VAL A 159 16.76 -16.05 42.35
C VAL A 159 15.61 -15.60 41.47
N VAL A 160 15.10 -16.49 40.62
CA VAL A 160 13.89 -16.22 39.83
C VAL A 160 12.68 -16.33 40.75
N LEU A 161 11.87 -15.28 40.81
CA LEU A 161 10.69 -15.25 41.65
C LEU A 161 9.51 -15.94 40.93
N PRO A 162 8.76 -16.85 41.60
CA PRO A 162 7.60 -17.50 40.99
C PRO A 162 6.50 -16.49 40.64
N LYS A 163 6.07 -16.47 39.37
CA LYS A 163 5.11 -15.48 38.85
C LYS A 163 3.73 -15.59 39.53
N ASP A 164 3.32 -16.81 39.85
CA ASP A 164 2.06 -17.13 40.52
C ASP A 164 1.94 -16.56 41.95
N LEU A 165 3.08 -16.20 42.56
CA LEU A 165 3.12 -15.60 43.89
C LEU A 165 3.24 -14.08 43.86
N LEU A 166 3.43 -13.48 42.68
CA LEU A 166 3.61 -12.03 42.54
C LEU A 166 2.28 -11.28 42.61
N GLN A 167 2.35 -10.10 43.22
CA GLN A 167 1.25 -9.16 43.40
C GLN A 167 1.72 -7.76 42.98
N GLU A 168 0.86 -6.75 42.99
CA GLU A 168 1.25 -5.35 42.73
C GLU A 168 2.31 -4.86 43.73
N THR A 169 2.17 -5.23 45.01
CA THR A 169 3.16 -4.96 46.06
C THR A 169 3.64 -6.27 46.65
N ASN A 170 4.93 -6.55 46.51
CA ASN A 170 5.54 -7.79 46.97
C ASN A 170 6.44 -7.55 48.17
N LYS A 171 6.47 -8.55 49.05
CA LYS A 171 7.35 -8.58 50.23
C LYS A 171 8.32 -9.74 50.14
N LEU A 172 9.61 -9.41 50.17
CA LEU A 172 10.70 -10.37 50.34
C LEU A 172 11.15 -10.35 51.78
N THR A 173 11.10 -11.51 52.44
CA THR A 173 11.67 -11.68 53.77
C THR A 173 12.88 -12.60 53.70
N PHE A 174 13.99 -12.14 54.25
CA PHE A 174 15.25 -12.86 54.30
C PHE A 174 15.54 -13.35 55.72
N LYS A 175 15.86 -14.64 55.85
CA LYS A 175 16.11 -15.31 57.13
C LYS A 175 17.33 -16.22 57.02
N ALA A 176 18.01 -16.44 58.14
CA ALA A 176 19.03 -17.48 58.26
C ALA A 176 18.41 -18.71 58.93
N SER A 177 18.77 -19.91 58.51
CA SER A 177 18.32 -21.15 59.17
C SER A 177 18.78 -21.21 60.63
N SER A 178 18.08 -22.00 61.44
CA SER A 178 18.48 -22.23 62.84
C SER A 178 19.83 -22.96 62.93
N PRO A 179 20.74 -22.59 63.86
CA PRO A 179 21.97 -23.33 64.12
C PRO A 179 21.76 -24.69 64.81
N GLY A 180 20.51 -25.12 65.01
CA GLY A 180 20.16 -26.40 65.65
C GLY A 180 20.36 -26.37 67.16
N ILE A 181 20.86 -27.47 67.73
CA ILE A 181 21.05 -27.68 69.18
C ILE A 181 22.27 -26.90 69.72
N ASN A 182 23.07 -26.27 68.86
CA ASN A 182 24.24 -25.50 69.26
C ASN A 182 23.83 -24.18 69.94
N ILE A 183 23.77 -24.19 71.28
CA ILE A 183 23.36 -23.07 72.15
C ILE A 183 24.18 -21.78 71.99
N PHE A 184 25.42 -21.88 71.52
CA PHE A 184 26.28 -20.71 71.22
C PHE A 184 26.41 -20.45 69.72
N GLY A 185 25.80 -21.28 68.88
CA GLY A 185 25.82 -21.17 67.44
C GLY A 185 25.04 -19.94 66.96
N LYS A 186 25.58 -19.29 65.93
CA LYS A 186 24.92 -18.20 65.22
C LYS A 186 25.10 -18.40 63.72
N ASN A 187 23.99 -18.47 63.00
CA ASN A 187 23.96 -18.39 61.55
C ASN A 187 23.79 -16.93 61.13
N ILE A 188 24.49 -16.53 60.07
CA ILE A 188 24.58 -15.14 59.62
C ILE A 188 24.70 -15.11 58.10
N TYR A 189 24.05 -14.11 57.51
CA TYR A 189 24.25 -13.73 56.12
C TYR A 189 24.46 -12.22 56.03
N ALA A 190 25.51 -11.82 55.31
CA ALA A 190 25.73 -10.44 54.88
C ALA A 190 25.50 -10.38 53.36
N LEU A 191 24.44 -9.68 52.96
CA LEU A 191 24.04 -9.51 51.56
C LEU A 191 24.30 -8.08 51.14
N THR A 192 24.76 -7.89 49.91
CA THR A 192 25.07 -6.59 49.32
C THR A 192 24.53 -6.52 47.89
N SER A 193 24.34 -5.30 47.38
CA SER A 193 23.89 -5.04 46.01
C SER A 193 22.60 -5.79 45.68
N LEU A 194 21.59 -5.65 46.54
CA LEU A 194 20.30 -6.31 46.35
C LEU A 194 19.50 -5.55 45.30
N LYS A 195 19.21 -6.19 44.18
CA LYS A 195 18.49 -5.62 43.04
C LYS A 195 17.37 -6.53 42.57
N ILE A 196 16.31 -5.94 42.05
CA ILE A 196 15.24 -6.65 41.35
C ILE A 196 15.30 -6.26 39.88
N ARG A 197 15.25 -7.25 39.00
CA ARG A 197 15.05 -7.07 37.57
C ARG A 197 13.68 -7.61 37.19
N GLN A 198 12.83 -6.74 36.66
CA GLN A 198 11.50 -7.05 36.14
C GLN A 198 11.57 -7.01 34.63
N SER A 199 10.94 -7.97 33.95
CA SER A 199 10.92 -8.06 32.49
C SER A 199 9.48 -8.03 32.04
N PHE A 200 9.09 -7.01 31.29
CA PHE A 200 7.74 -6.83 30.78
C PHE A 200 7.69 -7.13 29.29
N GLN A 201 6.58 -7.68 28.82
CA GLN A 201 6.35 -7.91 27.40
C GLN A 201 5.70 -6.67 26.79
N LEU A 202 6.40 -6.01 25.88
CA LEU A 202 5.83 -4.97 25.05
C LEU A 202 5.32 -5.57 23.75
N THR A 203 4.14 -5.13 23.33
CA THR A 203 3.46 -5.64 22.13
C THR A 203 2.93 -4.51 21.25
N ASN A 204 3.23 -4.61 19.97
CA ASN A 204 2.60 -3.92 18.87
C ASN A 204 2.76 -4.84 17.64
N THR A 205 2.04 -5.96 17.65
CA THR A 205 2.24 -7.00 16.63
C THR A 205 1.47 -6.73 15.35
N LYS A 206 0.61 -5.71 15.32
CA LYS A 206 -0.28 -5.42 14.19
C LYS A 206 -0.51 -3.92 14.06
N GLU A 207 -0.27 -3.39 12.87
CA GLU A 207 -0.57 -2.01 12.51
C GLU A 207 -1.25 -1.92 11.15
N SER A 208 -2.05 -0.87 10.97
CA SER A 208 -2.71 -0.57 9.70
C SER A 208 -2.34 0.82 9.20
N ARG A 209 -2.21 0.94 7.88
CA ARG A 209 -2.04 2.19 7.15
C ARG A 209 -3.02 2.23 5.99
N THR A 210 -3.32 3.43 5.52
CA THR A 210 -4.28 3.62 4.43
C THR A 210 -3.68 4.47 3.35
N PHE A 211 -4.07 4.19 2.12
CA PHE A 211 -3.75 4.98 0.94
C PHE A 211 -5.02 5.13 0.09
N VAL A 212 -5.04 6.10 -0.81
CA VAL A 212 -6.21 6.42 -1.63
C VAL A 212 -5.83 6.28 -3.09
N LEU A 213 -6.62 5.51 -3.85
CA LEU A 213 -6.46 5.35 -5.29
C LEU A 213 -7.58 6.05 -6.04
N SER A 214 -7.27 6.60 -7.19
CA SER A 214 -8.25 7.06 -8.17
C SER A 214 -8.74 5.92 -9.08
N SER A 215 -9.83 6.14 -9.81
CA SER A 215 -10.35 5.17 -10.78
C SER A 215 -9.34 4.80 -11.89
N GLY A 216 -8.44 5.71 -12.26
CA GLY A 216 -7.41 5.46 -13.28
C GLY A 216 -6.29 4.52 -12.83
N GLU A 217 -6.19 4.21 -11.54
CA GLU A 217 -5.08 3.46 -10.93
C GLU A 217 -5.42 2.02 -10.60
N ILE A 218 -6.71 1.64 -10.64
CA ILE A 218 -7.19 0.31 -10.26
C ILE A 218 -7.38 -0.64 -11.46
N GLU A 219 -6.95 -0.20 -12.64
CA GLU A 219 -7.12 -0.95 -13.89
C GLU A 219 -6.05 -2.03 -14.09
N GLU A 220 -4.87 -1.85 -13.48
CA GLU A 220 -3.75 -2.79 -13.50
C GLU A 220 -3.31 -3.18 -12.09
N ASN A 221 -2.50 -4.24 -12.00
CA ASN A 221 -1.87 -4.64 -10.73
C ASN A 221 -0.93 -3.54 -10.24
N ALA A 222 -0.94 -3.33 -8.93
CA ALA A 222 -0.04 -2.41 -8.26
C ALA A 222 1.12 -3.18 -7.61
N LYS A 223 2.07 -2.46 -7.05
CA LYS A 223 3.24 -3.03 -6.39
C LYS A 223 3.48 -2.34 -5.06
N LEU A 224 3.47 -3.11 -3.99
CA LEU A 224 3.89 -2.68 -2.66
C LEU A 224 5.38 -2.93 -2.51
N SER A 225 6.14 -1.93 -2.06
CA SER A 225 7.52 -2.09 -1.65
C SER A 225 7.77 -1.40 -0.33
N PHE A 226 8.71 -1.93 0.46
CA PHE A 226 9.12 -1.34 1.73
C PHE A 226 10.51 -1.83 2.13
N PHE A 227 11.19 -1.04 2.96
CA PHE A 227 12.43 -1.44 3.59
C PHE A 227 12.17 -1.98 4.99
N LEU A 228 12.56 -3.23 5.24
CA LEU A 228 12.43 -3.86 6.55
C LEU A 228 13.76 -3.79 7.31
N PHE A 229 13.75 -3.13 8.47
CA PHE A 229 14.83 -3.16 9.46
C PHE A 229 14.49 -4.14 10.58
N CYS A 230 15.44 -5.00 10.95
CA CYS A 230 15.31 -5.90 12.10
C CYS A 230 16.14 -5.36 13.27
N ASN A 231 15.48 -4.93 14.35
CA ASN A 231 16.15 -4.40 15.55
C ASN A 231 16.65 -5.52 16.47
N LYS A 232 15.93 -6.65 16.53
CA LYS A 232 16.29 -7.79 17.37
C LYS A 232 15.99 -9.11 16.67
N ALA A 233 16.99 -9.99 16.65
CA ALA A 233 16.87 -11.29 16.00
C ALA A 233 15.81 -12.18 16.67
N ALA A 234 14.79 -12.51 15.89
CA ALA A 234 13.85 -13.58 16.12
C ALA A 234 13.50 -14.21 14.78
N THR A 235 13.24 -15.52 14.76
CA THR A 235 12.55 -16.14 13.63
C THR A 235 11.08 -15.73 13.76
N SER A 236 10.63 -14.88 12.85
CA SER A 236 9.26 -14.36 12.83
C SER A 236 8.59 -14.62 11.49
N ARG A 237 7.26 -14.62 11.49
CA ARG A 237 6.43 -14.61 10.30
C ARG A 237 5.81 -13.22 10.11
N LEU A 238 6.05 -12.60 8.97
CA LEU A 238 5.36 -11.38 8.53
C LEU A 238 4.17 -11.76 7.67
N ARG A 239 3.00 -11.27 8.05
CA ARG A 239 1.79 -11.30 7.24
C ARG A 239 1.44 -9.89 6.80
N VAL A 240 1.07 -9.75 5.54
CA VAL A 240 0.61 -8.48 4.98
C VAL A 240 -0.77 -8.71 4.40
N PHE A 241 -1.69 -7.82 4.72
CA PHE A 241 -3.06 -7.84 4.21
C PHE A 241 -3.36 -6.55 3.46
N LEU A 242 -4.12 -6.68 2.38
CA LEU A 242 -4.73 -5.58 1.64
C LEU A 242 -6.25 -5.75 1.75
N ASN A 243 -6.92 -4.75 2.31
CA ASN A 243 -8.38 -4.76 2.46
C ASN A 243 -8.92 -6.05 3.11
N GLU A 244 -8.24 -6.49 4.18
CA GLU A 244 -8.51 -7.73 4.94
C GLU A 244 -8.09 -9.05 4.28
N GLU A 245 -7.70 -9.05 3.00
CA GLU A 245 -7.21 -10.24 2.29
C GLU A 245 -5.69 -10.42 2.49
N GLU A 246 -5.22 -11.64 2.78
CA GLU A 246 -3.80 -11.94 2.99
C GLU A 246 -3.06 -11.99 1.65
N ILE A 247 -2.18 -11.01 1.40
CA ILE A 247 -1.40 -10.91 0.15
C ILE A 247 0.03 -11.46 0.29
N ALA A 248 0.54 -11.57 1.52
CA ALA A 248 1.85 -12.15 1.77
C ALA A 248 1.92 -12.81 3.15
N ASN A 249 2.70 -13.89 3.22
CA ASN A 249 2.91 -14.66 4.43
C ASN A 249 4.29 -15.32 4.42
N GLU A 250 5.27 -14.61 4.95
CA GLU A 250 6.69 -14.95 4.77
C GLU A 250 7.40 -15.17 6.10
N LEU A 251 8.36 -16.09 6.09
CA LEU A 251 9.30 -16.24 7.19
C LEU A 251 10.40 -15.19 7.07
N LEU A 252 10.53 -14.33 8.09
CA LEU A 252 11.58 -13.35 8.18
C LEU A 252 12.84 -13.96 8.79
N ALA A 253 13.92 -13.96 8.01
CA ALA A 253 15.28 -13.94 8.57
C ALA A 253 15.55 -12.53 9.09
N CYS A 254 16.19 -12.39 10.26
CA CYS A 254 16.56 -11.08 10.79
C CYS A 254 17.70 -10.47 9.97
N GLN A 255 17.35 -9.86 8.85
CA GLN A 255 18.25 -9.17 7.94
C GLN A 255 17.55 -7.93 7.36
N SER A 256 18.25 -6.80 7.36
CA SER A 256 17.72 -5.58 6.77
C SER A 256 17.65 -5.72 5.26
N SER A 257 16.48 -5.53 4.67
CA SER A 257 16.29 -5.82 3.26
C SER A 257 15.02 -5.17 2.68
N ILE A 258 15.07 -4.89 1.38
CA ILE A 258 13.91 -4.42 0.62
C ILE A 258 12.97 -5.60 0.37
N ARG A 259 11.67 -5.37 0.50
CA ARG A 259 10.60 -6.29 0.14
C ARG A 259 9.74 -5.68 -0.93
N SER A 260 9.17 -6.55 -1.75
CA SER A 260 8.29 -6.19 -2.85
C SER A 260 7.21 -7.26 -2.96
N ILE A 261 5.95 -6.83 -3.02
CA ILE A 261 4.78 -7.70 -3.13
C ILE A 261 3.90 -7.12 -4.25
N ASP A 262 3.50 -7.96 -5.19
CA ASP A 262 2.54 -7.56 -6.22
C ASP A 262 1.13 -7.52 -5.61
N LEU A 263 0.37 -6.48 -5.93
CA LEU A 263 -0.99 -6.27 -5.46
C LEU A 263 -1.94 -6.54 -6.63
N ASP A 264 -2.73 -7.60 -6.52
CA ASP A 264 -3.73 -7.94 -7.53
C ASP A 264 -4.82 -6.87 -7.60
N LYS A 265 -5.15 -6.44 -8.81
CA LYS A 265 -6.13 -5.37 -9.03
C LYS A 265 -7.50 -5.68 -8.45
N GLU A 266 -7.88 -6.96 -8.40
CA GLU A 266 -9.16 -7.43 -7.86
C GLU A 266 -9.30 -7.16 -6.35
N LEU A 267 -8.19 -6.91 -5.65
CA LEU A 267 -8.16 -6.57 -4.23
C LEU A 267 -8.09 -5.06 -3.98
N LEU A 268 -7.86 -4.26 -5.03
CA LEU A 268 -7.78 -2.81 -4.93
C LEU A 268 -9.19 -2.20 -5.04
N ASN A 269 -9.45 -1.21 -4.20
CA ASN A 269 -10.67 -0.42 -4.23
C ASN A 269 -10.37 0.97 -4.80
N GLU A 270 -11.28 1.51 -5.60
CA GLU A 270 -11.31 2.95 -5.85
C GLU A 270 -11.53 3.67 -4.51
N GLY A 271 -10.77 4.74 -4.27
CA GLY A 271 -10.75 5.44 -3.01
C GLY A 271 -9.87 4.75 -1.98
N ARG A 272 -10.39 4.57 -0.76
CA ARG A 272 -9.57 4.17 0.40
C ARG A 272 -9.25 2.68 0.39
N ASN A 273 -7.97 2.37 0.50
CA ASN A 273 -7.42 1.04 0.70
C ASN A 273 -6.72 0.95 2.06
N ALA A 274 -6.68 -0.23 2.65
CA ALA A 274 -6.00 -0.49 3.93
C ALA A 274 -4.92 -1.56 3.77
N LEU A 275 -3.69 -1.21 4.12
CA LEU A 275 -2.60 -2.15 4.35
C LEU A 275 -2.56 -2.49 5.83
N ILE A 276 -2.38 -3.77 6.13
CA ILE A 276 -2.21 -4.26 7.50
C ILE A 276 -0.96 -5.12 7.53
N PHE A 277 -0.06 -4.80 8.45
CA PHE A 277 1.16 -5.57 8.67
C PHE A 277 1.06 -6.26 10.02
N GLU A 278 1.39 -7.54 10.08
CA GLU A 278 1.29 -8.35 11.29
C GLU A 278 2.50 -9.26 11.47
N ILE A 279 3.07 -9.30 12.67
CA ILE A 279 4.15 -10.23 13.06
C ILE A 279 3.69 -11.15 14.20
N ASP A 280 4.33 -12.30 14.33
CA ASP A 280 4.13 -13.19 15.47
C ASP A 280 5.11 -12.94 16.63
N LYS A 281 6.35 -12.49 16.34
CA LYS A 281 7.46 -12.28 17.29
C LYS A 281 8.47 -11.28 16.71
N GLY A 282 9.41 -10.79 17.52
CA GLY A 282 10.54 -9.99 17.02
C GLY A 282 10.33 -8.49 17.14
N ASP A 283 11.19 -7.70 16.51
CA ASP A 283 11.19 -6.23 16.59
C ASP A 283 11.65 -5.68 15.23
N TYR A 284 10.70 -5.12 14.50
CA TYR A 284 10.83 -4.74 13.10
C TYR A 284 10.28 -3.34 12.86
N LEU A 285 11.05 -2.56 12.09
CA LEU A 285 10.61 -1.28 11.55
C LEU A 285 10.48 -1.39 10.04
N LEU A 286 9.29 -1.13 9.52
CA LEU A 286 8.99 -1.07 8.10
C LEU A 286 8.95 0.40 7.69
N ASN A 287 9.91 0.80 6.85
CA ASN A 287 10.07 2.17 6.35
C ASN A 287 9.90 2.20 4.82
N ASP A 288 9.85 3.41 4.28
CA ASP A 288 9.81 3.68 2.84
C ASP A 288 8.71 2.85 2.16
N ILE A 289 7.55 2.76 2.82
CA ILE A 289 6.42 1.99 2.34
C ILE A 289 5.83 2.75 1.15
N LEU A 290 5.86 2.11 -0.01
CA LEU A 290 5.49 2.71 -1.28
C LEU A 290 4.54 1.76 -2.02
N VAL A 291 3.37 2.27 -2.40
CA VAL A 291 2.49 1.62 -3.36
C VAL A 291 2.66 2.31 -4.71
N GLU A 292 3.14 1.56 -5.69
CA GLU A 292 3.32 2.01 -7.07
C GLU A 292 2.19 1.41 -7.92
N THR A 293 1.38 2.25 -8.54
CA THR A 293 0.30 1.87 -9.45
C THR A 293 0.73 2.18 -10.88
N LYS A 294 0.26 1.36 -11.82
CA LYS A 294 0.35 1.69 -13.24
C LYS A 294 -0.93 2.36 -13.68
N LEU A 295 -0.78 3.44 -14.43
CA LEU A 295 -1.89 4.18 -14.98
C LEU A 295 -2.17 3.64 -16.37
N GLN A 296 -3.42 3.32 -16.68
CA GLN A 296 -3.79 2.95 -18.04
C GLN A 296 -3.45 4.11 -19.00
N GLU A 297 -3.01 3.76 -20.21
CA GLU A 297 -2.64 4.72 -21.25
C GLU A 297 -3.73 5.80 -21.44
N GLY A 298 -3.45 6.98 -20.90
CA GLY A 298 -4.26 8.18 -21.03
C GLY A 298 -3.45 9.46 -20.83
N GLY A 299 -2.18 9.36 -20.43
CA GLY A 299 -1.28 10.50 -20.29
C GLY A 299 -0.86 11.11 -21.63
N ALA A 300 0.29 11.78 -21.64
CA ALA A 300 0.73 12.52 -22.81
C ALA A 300 0.98 11.63 -24.04
N LYS A 301 0.29 11.87 -25.16
CA LYS A 301 0.47 11.11 -26.42
C LYS A 301 1.31 11.89 -27.41
N THR A 302 2.22 11.20 -28.11
CA THR A 302 3.09 11.80 -29.14
C THR A 302 2.87 11.14 -30.49
N TYR A 303 2.62 11.94 -31.52
CA TYR A 303 2.42 11.52 -32.90
C TYR A 303 3.48 12.14 -33.79
N LYS A 304 3.92 11.40 -34.81
CA LYS A 304 4.90 11.87 -35.80
C LYS A 304 4.24 11.97 -37.17
N PHE A 305 4.59 13.01 -37.90
CA PHE A 305 4.14 13.22 -39.28
C PHE A 305 5.26 13.81 -40.13
N SER A 306 5.13 13.72 -41.45
CA SER A 306 6.13 14.21 -42.38
C SER A 306 5.53 15.14 -43.42
N ILE A 307 6.21 16.27 -43.69
CA ILE A 307 5.86 17.21 -44.75
C ILE A 307 6.87 17.02 -45.88
N SER A 308 6.40 16.62 -47.06
CA SER A 308 7.24 16.53 -48.26
C SER A 308 7.55 17.91 -48.84
N GLY A 309 8.64 18.04 -49.60
CA GLY A 309 9.00 19.33 -50.22
C GLY A 309 7.89 19.94 -51.08
N LYS A 310 7.11 19.12 -51.80
CA LYS A 310 5.93 19.60 -52.55
C LYS A 310 4.83 20.18 -51.66
N GLN A 311 4.61 19.59 -50.50
CA GLN A 311 3.62 20.09 -49.52
C GLN A 311 4.15 21.35 -48.83
N PHE A 312 5.46 21.42 -48.59
CA PHE A 312 6.11 22.60 -48.02
C PHE A 312 6.08 23.79 -48.99
N ASP A 313 6.31 23.56 -50.29
CA ASP A 313 6.15 24.58 -51.33
C ASP A 313 4.72 25.16 -51.31
N LYS A 314 3.70 24.31 -51.14
CA LYS A 314 2.30 24.78 -51.00
C LYS A 314 2.10 25.67 -49.76
N ILE A 315 2.75 25.34 -48.65
CA ILE A 315 2.70 26.14 -47.41
C ILE A 315 3.37 27.51 -47.61
N LEU A 316 4.46 27.56 -48.39
CA LEU A 316 5.12 28.81 -48.76
C LEU A 316 4.28 29.67 -49.71
N ASP A 317 3.43 29.05 -50.53
CA ASP A 317 2.49 29.69 -51.46
C ASP A 317 1.16 30.11 -50.79
N ASP A 318 1.22 30.54 -49.52
CA ASP A 318 0.11 31.11 -48.72
C ASP A 318 -0.95 30.11 -48.22
N ARG A 319 -0.60 28.81 -48.08
CA ARG A 319 -1.47 27.82 -47.42
C ARG A 319 -1.16 27.65 -45.95
N GLU A 320 -2.18 27.41 -45.13
CA GLU A 320 -2.04 27.21 -43.69
C GLU A 320 -2.00 25.73 -43.30
N VAL A 321 -1.22 25.40 -42.28
CA VAL A 321 -1.27 24.08 -41.64
C VAL A 321 -2.15 24.17 -40.41
N MET A 322 -3.24 23.41 -40.40
CA MET A 322 -4.26 23.44 -39.37
C MET A 322 -4.20 22.18 -38.52
N LEU A 323 -4.14 22.36 -37.20
CA LEU A 323 -4.41 21.31 -36.21
C LEU A 323 -5.91 21.28 -35.95
N LYS A 324 -6.54 20.12 -36.15
CA LYS A 324 -7.96 19.88 -35.89
C LYS A 324 -8.13 18.74 -34.91
N MET A 325 -8.93 18.97 -33.87
CA MET A 325 -9.24 17.99 -32.83
C MET A 325 -10.73 17.94 -32.62
N SER A 326 -11.31 16.74 -32.58
CA SER A 326 -12.73 16.51 -32.28
C SER A 326 -12.86 15.62 -31.06
N PHE A 327 -13.72 15.99 -30.13
CA PHE A 327 -13.91 15.37 -28.84
C PHE A 327 -15.28 14.68 -28.75
N SER A 328 -15.37 13.61 -27.97
CA SER A 328 -16.68 13.01 -27.69
C SER A 328 -17.48 13.96 -26.79
N SER A 329 -18.76 14.15 -27.10
CA SER A 329 -19.56 15.24 -26.52
C SER A 329 -19.71 15.14 -25.00
N THR A 330 -18.91 15.93 -24.30
CA THR A 330 -19.02 16.20 -22.85
C THR A 330 -18.96 17.71 -22.62
N ASP A 331 -19.82 18.23 -21.75
CA ASP A 331 -19.87 19.67 -21.37
C ASP A 331 -18.69 20.09 -20.45
N ASP A 332 -17.71 19.22 -20.25
CA ASP A 332 -16.55 19.47 -19.38
C ASP A 332 -15.44 20.22 -20.12
N ILE A 333 -14.80 21.16 -19.43
CA ILE A 333 -13.66 21.93 -19.94
C ILE A 333 -12.48 20.98 -20.23
N LYS A 334 -12.07 20.95 -21.49
CA LYS A 334 -10.97 20.16 -22.03
C LYS A 334 -9.73 21.02 -22.06
N LYS A 335 -8.73 20.62 -21.27
CA LYS A 335 -7.50 21.39 -21.09
C LYS A 335 -6.31 20.51 -21.38
N ALA A 336 -5.38 20.98 -22.22
CA ALA A 336 -4.15 20.27 -22.52
C ALA A 336 -3.02 21.22 -22.94
N THR A 337 -1.78 20.85 -22.64
CA THR A 337 -0.60 21.47 -23.23
C THR A 337 -0.19 20.71 -24.49
N ILE A 338 -0.08 21.42 -25.61
CA ILE A 338 0.27 20.88 -26.93
C ILE A 338 1.65 21.39 -27.32
N ASN A 339 2.53 20.46 -27.68
CA ASN A 339 3.89 20.73 -28.10
C ASN A 339 4.07 20.28 -29.56
N VAL A 340 4.37 21.22 -30.45
CA VAL A 340 4.70 20.94 -31.87
C VAL A 340 6.15 21.34 -32.11
N ASN A 341 6.99 20.35 -32.44
CA ASN A 341 8.44 20.53 -32.66
C ASN A 341 9.18 21.33 -31.56
N GLY A 342 8.75 21.21 -30.30
CA GLY A 342 9.36 21.92 -29.16
C GLY A 342 8.70 23.25 -28.81
N ASN A 343 7.73 23.72 -29.61
CA ASN A 343 6.95 24.93 -29.30
C ASN A 343 5.65 24.54 -28.61
N GLU A 344 5.40 25.13 -27.44
CA GLU A 344 4.26 24.76 -26.58
C GLU A 344 3.16 25.83 -26.59
N PHE A 345 1.91 25.37 -26.57
CA PHE A 345 0.74 26.20 -26.32
C PHE A 345 -0.34 25.42 -25.55
N THR A 346 -1.16 26.13 -24.80
CA THR A 346 -2.29 25.54 -24.08
C THR A 346 -3.54 25.56 -24.95
N MET A 347 -4.26 24.44 -24.93
CA MET A 347 -5.64 24.30 -25.39
C MET A 347 -6.53 24.31 -24.15
N GLU A 348 -7.55 25.15 -24.16
CA GLU A 348 -8.64 25.15 -23.17
C GLU A 348 -9.93 25.44 -23.95
N THR A 349 -10.86 24.48 -23.97
CA THR A 349 -12.12 24.57 -24.72
C THR A 349 -13.21 23.75 -24.05
N ASP A 350 -14.45 24.20 -24.13
CA ASP A 350 -15.67 23.46 -23.78
C ASP A 350 -16.42 22.96 -25.02
N GLU A 351 -15.95 23.31 -26.22
CA GLU A 351 -16.53 22.88 -27.49
C GLU A 351 -16.11 21.45 -27.88
N ASN A 352 -16.89 20.83 -28.78
CA ASN A 352 -16.60 19.51 -29.33
C ASN A 352 -15.47 19.51 -30.37
N ASP A 353 -15.12 20.67 -30.92
CA ASP A 353 -14.09 20.82 -31.92
C ASP A 353 -13.11 21.92 -31.51
N PHE A 354 -11.82 21.70 -31.79
CA PHE A 354 -10.77 22.68 -31.63
C PHE A 354 -9.92 22.74 -32.90
N GLU A 355 -9.77 23.95 -33.43
CA GLU A 355 -8.92 24.22 -34.58
C GLU A 355 -7.89 25.30 -34.25
N ARG A 356 -6.65 25.10 -34.70
CA ARG A 356 -5.60 26.10 -34.55
C ARG A 356 -4.59 26.06 -35.69
N PRO A 357 -4.21 27.22 -36.27
CA PRO A 357 -3.11 27.28 -37.21
C PRO A 357 -1.78 26.98 -36.49
N ILE A 358 -1.02 26.05 -37.05
CA ILE A 358 0.30 25.61 -36.59
C ILE A 358 1.37 25.78 -37.67
N THR A 359 1.09 26.54 -38.74
CA THR A 359 1.99 26.78 -39.87
C THR A 359 3.40 27.20 -39.46
N SER A 360 3.52 28.07 -38.45
CA SER A 360 4.82 28.55 -37.93
C SER A 360 5.56 27.57 -37.03
N LEU A 361 4.94 26.43 -36.70
CA LEU A 361 5.46 25.43 -35.75
C LEU A 361 5.94 24.15 -36.44
N VAL A 362 5.80 24.06 -37.76
CA VAL A 362 6.15 22.88 -38.56
C VAL A 362 7.29 23.18 -39.53
N ASP A 363 8.09 22.17 -39.82
CA ASP A 363 9.27 22.22 -40.70
C ASP A 363 9.13 21.24 -41.87
N GLU A 364 9.86 21.48 -42.97
CA GLU A 364 10.00 20.48 -44.02
C GLU A 364 10.65 19.19 -43.45
N GLY A 365 10.11 18.03 -43.82
CA GLY A 365 10.60 16.74 -43.33
C GLY A 365 9.83 16.24 -42.11
N ASN A 366 10.54 15.76 -41.09
CA ASN A 366 9.92 15.06 -39.96
C ASN A 366 9.50 16.04 -38.85
N ASN A 367 8.25 15.89 -38.41
CA ASN A 367 7.62 16.70 -37.38
C ASN A 367 7.02 15.80 -36.30
N PHE A 368 6.74 16.37 -35.13
CA PHE A 368 5.94 15.70 -34.10
C PHE A 368 4.98 16.66 -33.41
N ILE A 369 3.91 16.08 -32.88
CA ILE A 369 2.97 16.73 -31.95
C ILE A 369 2.87 15.86 -30.70
N LYS A 370 2.99 16.49 -29.52
CA LYS A 370 2.75 15.86 -28.23
C LYS A 370 1.59 16.58 -27.53
N ILE A 371 0.59 15.83 -27.09
CA ILE A 371 -0.58 16.32 -26.36
C ILE A 371 -0.44 15.86 -24.92
N THR A 372 -0.39 16.78 -23.97
CA THR A 372 -0.31 16.50 -22.52
C THR A 372 -1.61 16.98 -21.87
N PRO A 373 -2.54 16.09 -21.53
CA PRO A 373 -3.82 16.47 -20.94
C PRO A 373 -3.65 17.08 -19.53
N GLU A 374 -4.34 18.19 -19.27
CA GLU A 374 -4.47 18.84 -17.96
C GLU A 374 -5.86 18.59 -17.33
N SER A 375 -6.83 18.16 -18.12
CA SER A 375 -8.11 17.59 -17.68
C SER A 375 -8.40 16.27 -18.41
N GLU A 376 -9.39 15.52 -17.94
CA GLU A 376 -9.84 14.29 -18.60
C GLU A 376 -10.79 14.62 -19.76
N PHE A 377 -10.51 14.08 -20.95
CA PHE A 377 -11.37 14.21 -22.12
C PHE A 377 -11.09 13.10 -23.13
N ASP A 378 -12.07 12.76 -23.94
CA ASP A 378 -11.95 11.73 -24.98
C ASP A 378 -11.85 12.39 -26.36
N LEU A 379 -10.69 12.18 -27.01
CA LEU A 379 -10.30 12.78 -28.28
C LEU A 379 -10.61 11.77 -29.40
N GLU A 380 -11.73 11.97 -30.09
CA GLU A 380 -12.20 11.10 -31.17
C GLU A 380 -11.29 11.19 -32.39
N PHE A 381 -10.93 12.41 -32.80
CA PHE A 381 -10.09 12.64 -33.98
C PHE A 381 -9.01 13.68 -33.71
N LEU A 382 -7.82 13.40 -34.22
CA LEU A 382 -6.68 14.32 -34.29
C LEU A 382 -6.19 14.35 -35.73
N GLU A 383 -6.31 15.51 -36.38
CA GLU A 383 -5.87 15.72 -37.74
C GLU A 383 -4.93 16.92 -37.88
N ILE A 384 -3.98 16.80 -38.79
CA ILE A 384 -3.17 17.92 -39.25
C ILE A 384 -3.30 17.96 -40.77
N ILE A 385 -3.80 19.07 -41.29
CA ILE A 385 -4.10 19.24 -42.71
C ILE A 385 -3.59 20.58 -43.25
N ILE A 386 -3.41 20.67 -44.57
CA ILE A 386 -3.06 21.90 -45.30
C ILE A 386 -4.35 22.48 -45.89
N GLU A 387 -4.72 23.71 -45.51
CA GLU A 387 -5.91 24.41 -46.00
C GLU A 387 -5.54 25.67 -46.82
N GLU A 388 -6.48 26.14 -47.63
CA GLU A 388 -6.34 27.36 -48.46
C GLU A 388 -6.58 28.65 -47.70
#